data_AF-A0A2E3UHK3-F1
#
_entry.id   AF-A0A2E3UHK3-F1
#
_cell.length_a   1.000
_cell.length_b   1.000
_cell.length_c   1.000
_cell.angle_alpha   90.00
_cell.angle_beta   90.00
_cell.angle_gamma   90.00
#
_symmetry.space_group_name_H-M   'P 1'
#
loop_
_entity.id
_entity.type
_entity.pdbx_description
1 polymer ?
#
loop_
_entity_poly.entity_id
_entity_poly.type
_entity_poly.pdbx_seq_one_letter_code
_entity_poly.pdbx_strand_id
1 'polypeptide(L)'
;MADDTAIALQALLKQMQTLTDKVEAQDKRLDDLHKFNGRILDEKKDLERKQTAPAAKQPDPADPATDAKINRLAEAGLSRVGNEWRRDGKPAHIITREQARDPKTYQIAKLAAEMSGQTMQIERDDDATDTHRRERGEVDTSAQKVIFDRDNNRAYMRRDVMAKDRSQYRALRNQNIIVESFDTLDDLPEHLRGNPDG
;
A
#
# COMPACT_ATOMS: atom_id res chain seq x y z
N MET A 1 -15.31 37.83 58.88
CA MET A 1 -14.09 38.68 58.76
C MET A 1 -12.81 37.85 58.78
N ALA A 2 -12.39 37.24 59.89
CA ALA A 2 -11.14 36.46 59.93
C ALA A 2 -11.21 35.15 59.10
N ASP A 3 -12.38 34.49 59.07
CA ASP A 3 -12.61 33.27 58.27
C ASP A 3 -12.68 33.55 56.76
N ASP A 4 -13.29 34.66 56.33
CA ASP A 4 -13.42 34.98 54.91
C ASP A 4 -12.05 35.25 54.26
N THR A 5 -11.13 35.90 55.00
CA THR A 5 -9.75 36.10 54.54
C THR A 5 -8.96 34.80 54.48
N ALA A 6 -9.19 33.86 55.40
CA ALA A 6 -8.55 32.55 55.39
C ALA A 6 -9.01 31.71 54.19
N ILE A 7 -10.32 31.73 53.89
CA ILE A 7 -10.91 31.04 52.73
C ILE A 7 -10.35 31.61 51.41
N ALA A 8 -10.25 32.94 51.30
CA ALA A 8 -9.68 33.58 50.12
C ALA A 8 -8.21 33.22 49.88
N LEU A 9 -7.39 33.17 50.94
CA LEU A 9 -5.99 32.73 50.87
C LEU A 9 -5.86 31.27 50.42
N GLN A 10 -6.72 30.39 50.93
CA GLN A 10 -6.73 28.97 50.55
C GLN A 10 -7.14 28.77 49.08
N ALA A 11 -8.12 29.55 48.61
CA ALA A 11 -8.52 29.56 47.21
C ALA A 11 -7.39 30.06 46.29
N LEU A 12 -6.67 31.10 46.70
CA LEU A 12 -5.53 31.64 45.95
C LEU A 12 -4.39 30.60 45.86
N LEU A 13 -4.07 29.92 46.96
CA LEU A 13 -3.07 28.85 46.97
C LEU A 13 -3.46 27.71 46.02
N LYS A 14 -4.74 27.32 46.01
CA LYS A 14 -5.23 26.29 45.10
C LYS A 14 -5.17 26.71 43.63
N GLN A 15 -5.43 27.98 43.34
CA GLN A 15 -5.27 28.54 42.00
C GLN A 15 -3.80 28.59 41.58
N MET A 16 -2.89 28.98 42.47
CA MET A 16 -1.45 28.96 42.19
C MET A 16 -0.96 27.55 41.90
N GLN A 17 -1.36 26.56 42.70
CA GLN A 17 -1.04 25.15 42.45
C GLN A 17 -1.51 24.71 41.05
N THR A 18 -2.76 25.05 40.69
CA THR A 18 -3.33 24.71 39.38
C THR A 18 -2.58 25.38 38.23
N LEU A 19 -2.10 26.62 38.43
CA LEU A 19 -1.29 27.33 37.45
C LEU A 19 0.08 26.67 37.31
N THR A 20 0.74 26.31 38.42
CA THR A 20 2.01 25.58 38.41
C THR A 20 1.89 24.26 37.65
N ASP A 21 0.88 23.46 37.93
CA ASP A 21 0.65 22.17 37.25
C ASP A 21 0.44 22.37 35.73
N LYS A 22 -0.25 23.45 35.34
CA LYS A 22 -0.46 23.80 33.92
C LYS A 22 0.82 24.25 33.24
N VAL A 23 1.67 25.03 33.91
CA VAL A 23 2.96 25.47 33.38
C VAL A 23 3.87 24.27 33.16
N GLU A 24 3.99 23.36 34.15
CA GLU A 24 4.79 22.13 33.98
C GLU A 24 4.27 21.24 32.85
N ALA A 25 2.94 21.16 32.67
CA ALA A 25 2.34 20.43 31.56
C ALA A 25 2.61 21.09 30.19
N GLN A 26 2.68 22.42 30.13
CA GLN A 26 3.04 23.16 28.92
C GLN A 26 4.52 22.96 28.57
N ASP A 27 5.42 23.00 29.56
CA ASP A 27 6.85 22.78 29.35
C ASP A 27 7.12 21.38 28.77
N LYS A 28 6.45 20.34 29.30
CA LYS A 28 6.54 18.98 28.73
C LYS A 28 6.07 18.91 27.28
N ARG A 29 4.98 19.62 26.94
CA ARG A 29 4.49 19.68 25.55
C ARG A 29 5.47 20.38 24.61
N LEU A 30 6.13 21.44 25.08
CA LEU A 30 7.15 22.13 24.30
C LEU A 30 8.37 21.25 24.06
N ASP A 31 8.83 20.52 25.08
CA ASP A 31 9.93 19.56 24.95
C ASP A 31 9.61 18.45 23.94
N ASP A 32 8.39 17.92 23.96
CA ASP A 32 7.96 16.89 23.01
C ASP A 32 7.85 17.44 21.58
N LEU A 33 7.36 18.67 21.41
CA LEU A 33 7.35 19.35 20.11
C LEU A 33 8.76 19.60 19.59
N HIS A 34 9.71 20.01 20.44
CA HIS A 34 11.10 20.18 20.06
C HIS A 34 11.74 18.87 19.59
N LYS A 35 11.50 17.77 20.31
CA LYS A 35 11.96 16.43 19.90
C LYS A 35 11.35 15.99 18.58
N PHE A 36 10.04 16.19 18.40
CA PHE A 36 9.35 15.85 17.17
C PHE A 36 9.89 16.65 15.97
N ASN A 37 10.03 17.97 16.12
CA ASN A 37 10.58 18.83 15.08
C ASN A 37 12.03 18.46 14.75
N GLY A 38 12.84 18.07 15.73
CA GLY A 38 14.19 17.55 15.52
C GLY A 38 14.20 16.32 14.60
N ARG A 39 13.35 15.33 14.90
CA ARG A 39 13.22 14.11 14.06
C ARG A 39 12.78 14.43 12.64
N ILE A 40 11.77 15.27 12.48
CA ILE A 40 11.27 15.66 11.14
C ILE A 40 12.33 16.42 10.35
N LEU A 41 13.12 17.28 11.00
CA LEU A 41 14.23 17.97 10.36
C LEU A 41 15.33 17.01 9.94
N ASP A 42 15.65 16.01 10.76
CA ASP A 42 16.62 14.97 10.42
C ASP A 42 16.13 14.11 9.25
N GLU A 43 14.87 13.68 9.26
CA GLU A 43 14.25 12.96 8.14
C GLU A 43 14.25 13.78 6.85
N LYS A 44 13.91 15.08 6.94
CA LYS A 44 13.99 15.98 5.77
C LYS A 44 15.41 16.12 5.27
N LYS A 45 16.39 16.34 6.15
CA LYS A 45 17.81 16.41 5.76
C LYS A 45 18.30 15.10 5.17
N ASP A 46 17.80 13.97 5.63
CA ASP A 46 18.15 12.66 5.09
C ASP A 46 17.50 12.41 3.73
N LEU A 47 16.26 12.84 3.53
CA LEU A 47 15.58 12.82 2.24
C LEU A 47 16.25 13.78 1.25
N GLU A 48 16.57 15.00 1.67
CA GLU A 48 17.34 15.96 0.88
C GLU A 48 18.71 15.38 0.56
N ARG A 49 19.43 14.76 1.51
CA ARG A 49 20.70 14.07 1.23
C ARG A 49 20.54 12.89 0.28
N LYS A 50 19.41 12.19 0.26
CA LYS A 50 19.12 11.15 -0.74
C LYS A 50 18.79 11.71 -2.12
N GLN A 51 18.17 12.88 -2.19
CA GLN A 51 17.80 13.55 -3.45
C GLN A 51 18.94 14.39 -4.03
N THR A 52 19.77 14.99 -3.18
CA THR A 52 20.94 15.81 -3.50
C THR A 52 22.25 15.05 -3.39
N ALA A 53 22.21 13.80 -2.92
CA ALA A 53 23.25 12.84 -3.26
C ALA A 53 23.37 12.94 -4.78
N PRO A 54 24.54 13.37 -5.29
CA PRO A 54 24.73 13.43 -6.73
C PRO A 54 24.33 12.06 -7.25
N ALA A 55 23.47 12.01 -8.29
CA ALA A 55 23.27 10.84 -9.13
C ALA A 55 24.63 10.14 -9.20
N ALA A 56 24.72 8.95 -8.57
CA ALA A 56 25.95 8.38 -8.01
C ALA A 56 27.20 8.99 -8.66
N LYS A 57 27.93 9.85 -7.92
CA LYS A 57 29.19 10.50 -8.37
C LYS A 57 29.84 9.60 -9.41
N GLN A 58 29.99 10.08 -10.65
CA GLN A 58 30.60 9.34 -11.74
C GLN A 58 31.74 8.51 -11.14
N PRO A 59 31.66 7.19 -11.21
CA PRO A 59 32.64 6.38 -10.53
C PRO A 59 33.99 6.71 -11.16
N ASP A 60 34.94 7.09 -10.31
CA ASP A 60 36.27 7.53 -10.72
C ASP A 60 36.86 6.40 -11.59
N PRO A 61 37.24 6.65 -12.86
CA PRO A 61 37.74 5.61 -13.76
C PRO A 61 39.06 4.96 -13.28
N ALA A 62 39.58 5.37 -12.13
CA ALA A 62 40.73 4.76 -11.45
C ALA A 62 40.34 3.85 -10.26
N ASP A 63 39.05 3.71 -9.92
CA ASP A 63 38.60 2.78 -8.88
C ASP A 63 38.45 1.36 -9.47
N PRO A 64 39.21 0.36 -8.99
CA PRO A 64 39.14 -1.02 -9.51
C PRO A 64 37.75 -1.66 -9.39
N ALA A 65 36.89 -1.16 -8.49
CA ALA A 65 35.51 -1.62 -8.39
C ALA A 65 34.63 -1.15 -9.57
N THR A 66 34.98 -0.01 -10.17
CA THR A 66 34.33 0.56 -11.35
C THR A 66 34.67 -0.22 -12.59
N ASP A 67 35.95 -0.56 -12.76
CA ASP A 67 36.43 -1.35 -13.90
C ASP A 67 35.80 -2.74 -13.91
N ALA A 68 35.70 -3.39 -12.76
CA ALA A 68 35.02 -4.68 -12.63
C ALA A 68 33.53 -4.60 -13.02
N LYS A 69 32.84 -3.51 -12.69
CA LYS A 69 31.44 -3.29 -13.09
C LYS A 69 31.33 -3.03 -14.60
N ILE A 70 32.21 -2.19 -15.15
CA ILE A 70 32.27 -1.90 -16.58
C ILE A 70 32.51 -3.19 -17.38
N ASN A 71 33.45 -4.02 -16.95
CA ASN A 71 33.75 -5.30 -17.60
C ASN A 71 32.55 -6.25 -17.58
N ARG A 72 31.84 -6.35 -16.45
CA ARG A 72 30.60 -7.16 -16.37
C ARG A 72 29.50 -6.66 -17.30
N LEU A 73 29.35 -5.35 -17.47
CA LEU A 73 28.37 -4.79 -18.40
C LEU A 73 28.78 -5.08 -19.85
N ALA A 74 30.07 -4.97 -20.17
CA ALA A 74 30.61 -5.31 -21.49
C ALA A 74 30.47 -6.81 -21.81
N GLU A 75 30.77 -7.70 -20.86
CA GLU A 75 30.53 -9.15 -20.95
C GLU A 75 29.05 -9.48 -21.15
N ALA A 76 28.16 -8.68 -20.56
CA ALA A 76 26.72 -8.78 -20.75
C ALA A 76 26.22 -8.19 -22.09
N GLY A 77 27.13 -7.79 -22.99
CA GLY A 77 26.82 -7.27 -24.32
C GLY A 77 26.33 -5.82 -24.32
N LEU A 78 26.61 -5.04 -23.27
CA LEU A 78 26.27 -3.62 -23.24
C LEU A 78 27.46 -2.79 -23.69
N SER A 79 27.19 -1.81 -24.54
CA SER A 79 28.16 -0.81 -24.97
C SER A 79 27.82 0.54 -24.38
N ARG A 80 28.85 1.34 -24.10
CA ARG A 80 28.68 2.71 -23.62
C ARG A 80 28.57 3.64 -24.82
N VAL A 81 27.48 4.41 -24.88
CA VAL A 81 27.23 5.45 -25.89
C VAL A 81 27.02 6.77 -25.16
N GLY A 82 28.05 7.62 -25.16
CA GLY A 82 28.09 8.82 -24.33
C GLY A 82 28.04 8.49 -22.83
N ASN A 83 27.01 8.99 -22.14
CA ASN A 83 26.77 8.73 -20.71
C ASN A 83 25.82 7.56 -20.45
N GLU A 84 25.30 6.91 -21.49
CA GLU A 84 24.31 5.85 -21.37
C GLU A 84 24.90 4.49 -21.76
N TRP A 85 24.47 3.44 -21.06
CA TRP A 85 24.73 2.07 -21.45
C TRP A 85 23.60 1.56 -22.32
N ARG A 86 23.92 0.92 -23.45
CA ARG A 86 22.96 0.44 -24.43
C ARG A 86 23.18 -1.01 -24.80
N ARG A 87 22.08 -1.71 -25.04
CA ARG A 87 22.03 -3.05 -25.63
C ARG A 87 21.20 -2.94 -26.91
N ASP A 88 21.76 -3.36 -28.04
CA ASP A 88 21.09 -3.34 -29.35
C ASP A 88 20.43 -1.98 -29.70
N GLY A 89 21.11 -0.87 -29.34
CA GLY A 89 20.63 0.50 -29.58
C GLY A 89 19.62 1.05 -28.57
N LYS A 90 19.06 0.21 -27.68
CA LYS A 90 18.13 0.61 -26.61
C LYS A 90 18.87 0.90 -25.28
N PRO A 91 18.40 1.85 -24.45
CA PRO A 91 18.97 2.09 -23.13
C PRO A 91 18.85 0.86 -22.21
N ALA A 92 19.93 0.53 -21.50
CA ALA A 92 19.99 -0.66 -20.66
C ALA A 92 19.20 -0.57 -19.34
N HIS A 93 18.84 0.64 -18.90
CA HIS A 93 18.06 0.86 -17.68
C HIS A 93 16.55 0.69 -17.90
N ILE A 94 16.10 0.41 -19.14
CA ILE A 94 14.72 0.08 -19.46
C ILE A 94 14.66 -1.41 -19.77
N ILE A 95 13.87 -2.17 -19.01
CA ILE A 95 13.68 -3.62 -19.21
C ILE A 95 12.20 -3.96 -19.26
N THR A 96 11.83 -4.98 -20.02
CA THR A 96 10.43 -5.47 -20.02
C THR A 96 10.10 -6.13 -18.69
N ARG A 97 8.80 -6.29 -18.40
CA ARG A 97 8.36 -7.00 -17.19
C ARG A 97 8.84 -8.45 -17.14
N GLU A 98 8.92 -9.11 -18.29
CA GLU A 98 9.45 -10.47 -18.41
C GLU A 98 10.95 -10.51 -18.09
N GLN A 99 11.72 -9.58 -18.65
CA GLN A 99 13.15 -9.42 -18.35
C GLN A 99 13.40 -9.06 -16.89
N ALA A 100 12.49 -8.33 -16.24
CA ALA A 100 12.58 -8.02 -14.81
C ALA A 100 12.35 -9.25 -13.91
N ARG A 101 11.74 -10.33 -14.41
CA ARG A 101 11.59 -11.59 -13.66
C ARG A 101 12.91 -12.37 -13.59
N ASP A 102 13.79 -12.18 -14.56
CA ASP A 102 15.10 -12.82 -14.57
C ASP A 102 16.09 -12.08 -13.65
N PRO A 103 16.59 -12.73 -12.58
CA PRO A 103 17.44 -12.05 -11.59
C PRO A 103 18.72 -11.45 -12.19
N LYS A 104 19.31 -12.12 -13.18
CA LYS A 104 20.52 -11.66 -13.86
C LYS A 104 20.27 -10.40 -14.67
N THR A 105 19.21 -10.39 -15.47
CA THR A 105 18.84 -9.26 -16.34
C THR A 105 18.48 -8.04 -15.50
N TYR A 106 17.72 -8.23 -14.42
CA TYR A 106 17.41 -7.17 -13.46
C TYR A 106 18.67 -6.57 -12.83
N GLN A 107 19.61 -7.40 -12.36
CA GLN A 107 20.85 -6.92 -11.74
C GLN A 107 21.72 -6.14 -12.74
N ILE A 108 21.82 -6.60 -13.98
CA ILE A 108 22.59 -5.92 -15.04
C ILE A 108 21.96 -4.56 -15.35
N ALA A 109 20.64 -4.50 -15.55
CA ALA A 109 19.93 -3.24 -15.82
C ALA A 109 20.03 -2.26 -14.64
N LYS A 110 19.95 -2.77 -13.41
CA LYS A 110 20.13 -1.97 -12.20
C LYS A 110 21.54 -1.39 -12.11
N LEU A 111 22.57 -2.20 -12.35
CA LEU A 111 23.96 -1.75 -12.38
C LEU A 111 24.19 -0.71 -13.49
N ALA A 112 23.63 -0.93 -14.67
CA ALA A 112 23.71 0.04 -15.78
C ALA A 112 23.06 1.39 -15.41
N ALA A 113 21.91 1.36 -14.73
CA ALA A 113 21.20 2.55 -14.25
C ALA A 113 22.01 3.29 -13.17
N GLU A 114 22.60 2.55 -12.21
CA GLU A 114 23.50 3.12 -11.20
C GLU A 114 24.71 3.81 -11.84
N MET A 115 25.32 3.19 -12.86
CA MET A 115 26.47 3.74 -13.59
C MET A 115 26.11 4.95 -14.46
N SER A 116 24.88 5.04 -14.95
CA SER A 116 24.38 6.20 -15.71
C SER A 116 23.75 7.27 -14.81
N GLY A 117 23.70 7.07 -13.49
CA GLY A 117 23.08 8.00 -12.54
C GLY A 117 21.56 8.15 -12.73
N GLN A 118 20.90 7.14 -13.32
CA GLN A 118 19.47 7.14 -13.61
C GLN A 118 18.77 6.02 -12.84
N THR A 119 17.45 6.09 -12.75
CA THR A 119 16.65 5.01 -12.16
C THR A 119 16.33 3.96 -13.22
N MET A 120 16.41 2.68 -12.85
CA MET A 120 15.93 1.60 -13.70
C MET A 120 14.40 1.68 -13.81
N GLN A 121 13.89 1.58 -15.04
CA GLN A 121 12.47 1.58 -15.36
C GLN A 121 12.10 0.24 -15.96
N ILE A 122 10.95 -0.29 -15.55
CA ILE A 122 10.32 -1.41 -16.22
C ILE A 122 9.41 -0.82 -17.27
N GLU A 123 9.61 -1.20 -18.53
CA GLU A 123 8.75 -0.82 -19.66
C GLU A 123 7.31 -1.13 -19.26
N ARG A 124 6.46 -0.10 -19.31
CA ARG A 124 5.02 -0.32 -19.21
C ARG A 124 4.60 -0.86 -20.55
N ASP A 125 3.99 -2.03 -20.55
CA ASP A 125 3.23 -2.49 -21.69
C ASP A 125 2.05 -1.51 -21.85
N ASP A 126 2.25 -0.46 -22.63
CA ASP A 126 1.18 0.40 -23.12
C ASP A 126 0.46 -0.36 -24.24
N ASP A 127 -0.19 -1.47 -23.88
CA ASP A 127 -1.35 -2.04 -24.58
C ASP A 127 -1.83 -3.33 -23.88
N ALA A 128 -3.16 -3.45 -23.80
CA ALA A 128 -3.96 -4.57 -23.30
C ALA A 128 -4.02 -4.73 -21.78
N THR A 129 -5.14 -4.22 -21.23
CA THR A 129 -5.95 -4.87 -20.20
C THR A 129 -5.19 -5.75 -19.20
N ASP A 130 -5.09 -5.25 -17.97
CA ASP A 130 -4.82 -6.04 -16.77
C ASP A 130 -5.81 -7.23 -16.68
N THR A 131 -5.47 -8.33 -17.34
CA THR A 131 -6.22 -9.60 -17.37
C THR A 131 -6.12 -10.34 -16.03
N HIS A 132 -5.41 -9.80 -15.04
CA HIS A 132 -5.54 -10.28 -13.66
C HIS A 132 -6.84 -9.85 -13.00
N ARG A 133 -7.61 -8.94 -13.62
CA ARG A 133 -9.03 -8.79 -13.30
C ARG A 133 -9.78 -9.96 -13.92
N ARG A 134 -9.78 -11.12 -13.23
CA ARG A 134 -10.71 -12.22 -13.50
C ARG A 134 -12.10 -11.60 -13.60
N GLU A 135 -12.64 -11.52 -14.81
CA GLU A 135 -14.03 -11.14 -15.01
C GLU A 135 -14.86 -12.15 -14.23
N ARG A 136 -15.51 -11.66 -13.17
CA ARG A 136 -16.39 -12.48 -12.34
C ARG A 136 -17.59 -12.84 -13.23
N GLY A 137 -17.87 -14.14 -13.36
CA GLY A 137 -18.92 -14.68 -14.24
C GLY A 137 -20.26 -13.95 -14.10
N GLU A 138 -21.05 -13.93 -15.17
CA GLU A 138 -22.34 -13.25 -15.23
C GLU A 138 -23.30 -13.83 -14.17
N VAL A 139 -24.04 -12.95 -13.49
CA VAL A 139 -25.03 -13.35 -12.48
C VAL A 139 -26.37 -13.46 -13.18
N ASP A 140 -27.07 -14.58 -13.00
CA ASP A 140 -28.42 -14.73 -13.53
C ASP A 140 -29.40 -13.87 -12.72
N THR A 141 -29.75 -12.71 -13.26
CA THR A 141 -30.66 -11.77 -12.60
C THR A 141 -32.13 -12.19 -12.64
N SER A 142 -32.47 -13.24 -13.40
CA SER A 142 -33.84 -13.77 -13.50
C SER A 142 -34.27 -14.61 -12.30
N ALA A 143 -33.30 -15.19 -11.57
CA ALA A 143 -33.54 -15.97 -10.36
C ALA A 143 -34.00 -15.10 -9.17
N GLN A 144 -34.66 -15.70 -8.17
CA GLN A 144 -34.99 -15.01 -6.93
C GLN A 144 -33.74 -14.46 -6.22
N LYS A 145 -33.87 -13.32 -5.53
CA LYS A 145 -32.75 -12.63 -4.88
C LYS A 145 -32.17 -13.41 -3.69
N VAL A 146 -33.03 -14.12 -2.95
CA VAL A 146 -32.70 -14.94 -1.78
C VAL A 146 -33.58 -16.18 -1.81
N ILE A 147 -32.97 -17.35 -1.66
CA ILE A 147 -33.64 -18.65 -1.58
C ILE A 147 -33.34 -19.24 -0.21
N PHE A 148 -34.37 -19.68 0.49
CA PHE A 148 -34.25 -20.24 1.84
C PHE A 148 -34.27 -21.76 1.80
N ASP A 149 -33.21 -22.36 2.32
CA ASP A 149 -33.15 -23.77 2.67
C ASP A 149 -33.55 -23.90 4.15
N ARG A 150 -34.86 -24.11 4.37
CA ARG A 150 -35.40 -24.27 5.73
C ARG A 150 -34.93 -25.55 6.40
N ASP A 151 -34.62 -26.58 5.62
CA ASP A 151 -34.21 -27.89 6.13
C ASP A 151 -32.79 -27.85 6.69
N ASN A 152 -31.91 -27.04 6.09
CA ASN A 152 -30.51 -26.91 6.50
C ASN A 152 -30.18 -25.59 7.23
N ASN A 153 -31.18 -24.77 7.56
CA ASN A 153 -31.02 -23.44 8.17
C ASN A 153 -30.02 -22.55 7.40
N ARG A 154 -30.13 -22.59 6.07
CA ARG A 154 -29.25 -21.91 5.13
C ARG A 154 -30.06 -20.97 4.23
N ALA A 155 -29.45 -19.87 3.83
CA ALA A 155 -30.01 -18.97 2.84
C ALA A 155 -28.98 -18.74 1.74
N TYR A 156 -29.41 -18.94 0.51
CA TYR A 156 -28.62 -18.66 -0.68
C TYR A 156 -29.01 -17.28 -1.19
N MET A 157 -28.08 -16.33 -1.17
CA MET A 157 -28.29 -14.96 -1.58
C MET A 157 -27.53 -14.69 -2.88
N ARG A 158 -28.21 -14.13 -3.87
CA ARG A 158 -27.60 -13.86 -5.18
C ARG A 158 -26.46 -12.86 -5.04
N ARG A 159 -25.32 -13.12 -5.69
CA ARG A 159 -24.06 -12.39 -5.43
C ARG A 159 -24.16 -10.87 -5.63
N ASP A 160 -24.88 -10.41 -6.65
CA ASP A 160 -25.13 -8.99 -6.91
C ASP A 160 -25.91 -8.31 -5.78
N VAL A 161 -26.89 -9.02 -5.20
CA VAL A 161 -27.70 -8.54 -4.08
C VAL A 161 -26.88 -8.57 -2.79
N MET A 162 -26.05 -9.60 -2.58
CA MET A 162 -25.17 -9.67 -1.41
C MET A 162 -24.16 -8.51 -1.37
N ALA A 163 -23.66 -8.08 -2.54
CA ALA A 163 -22.75 -6.96 -2.66
C ALA A 163 -23.46 -5.59 -2.45
N LYS A 164 -24.70 -5.44 -2.95
CA LYS A 164 -25.46 -4.18 -2.89
C LYS A 164 -26.22 -3.99 -1.58
N ASP A 165 -26.79 -5.05 -1.03
CA ASP A 165 -27.67 -5.00 0.15
C ASP A 165 -27.09 -5.81 1.32
N ARG A 166 -26.12 -5.18 2.00
CA ARG A 166 -25.53 -5.73 3.22
C ARG A 166 -26.50 -5.80 4.39
N SER A 167 -27.65 -5.11 4.33
CA SER A 167 -28.62 -5.08 5.42
C SER A 167 -29.35 -6.41 5.55
N GLN A 168 -29.78 -6.97 4.42
CA GLN A 168 -30.43 -8.28 4.36
C GLN A 168 -29.48 -9.40 4.79
N TYR A 169 -28.21 -9.35 4.34
CA TYR A 169 -27.17 -10.29 4.80
C TYR A 169 -27.00 -10.28 6.33
N ARG A 170 -26.95 -9.09 6.92
CA ARG A 170 -26.83 -8.93 8.39
C ARG A 170 -28.08 -9.43 9.11
N ALA A 171 -29.28 -9.16 8.58
CA ALA A 171 -30.53 -9.63 9.17
C ALA A 171 -30.60 -11.16 9.22
N LEU A 172 -30.20 -11.85 8.15
CA LEU A 172 -30.16 -13.32 8.08
C LEU A 172 -29.14 -13.91 9.06
N ARG A 173 -27.94 -13.33 9.14
CA ARG A 173 -26.91 -13.71 10.12
C ARG A 173 -27.40 -13.53 11.57
N ASN A 174 -28.14 -12.45 11.85
CA ASN A 174 -28.71 -12.19 13.17
C ASN A 174 -29.80 -13.20 13.56
N GLN A 175 -30.43 -13.85 12.57
CA GLN A 175 -31.38 -14.95 12.76
C GLN A 175 -30.69 -16.33 12.87
N ASN A 176 -29.35 -16.37 13.00
CA ASN A 176 -28.54 -17.59 12.98
C ASN A 176 -28.67 -18.43 11.70
N ILE A 177 -28.97 -17.81 10.56
CA ILE A 177 -29.03 -18.47 9.26
C ILE A 177 -27.64 -18.37 8.59
N ILE A 178 -27.16 -19.48 8.04
CA ILE A 178 -25.90 -19.50 7.29
C ILE A 178 -26.18 -18.96 5.88
N VAL A 179 -25.54 -17.84 5.52
CA VAL A 179 -25.75 -17.20 4.20
C VAL A 179 -24.61 -17.54 3.24
N GLU A 180 -24.94 -18.16 2.11
CA GLU A 180 -24.03 -18.49 1.01
C GLU A 180 -24.38 -17.70 -0.24
N SER A 181 -23.40 -17.35 -1.07
CA SER A 181 -23.62 -16.64 -2.32
C SER A 181 -23.75 -17.59 -3.50
N PHE A 182 -24.64 -17.30 -4.45
CA PHE A 182 -24.74 -18.01 -5.73
C PHE A 182 -24.76 -17.04 -6.92
N ASP A 183 -24.27 -17.51 -8.08
CA ASP A 183 -24.21 -16.75 -9.33
C ASP A 183 -25.30 -17.19 -10.32
N THR A 184 -25.57 -18.50 -10.39
CA THR A 184 -26.61 -19.12 -11.24
C THR A 184 -27.43 -20.15 -10.46
N LEU A 185 -28.61 -20.54 -10.97
CA LEU A 185 -29.43 -21.60 -10.35
C LEU A 185 -28.68 -22.94 -10.23
N ASP A 186 -27.73 -23.21 -11.12
CA ASP A 186 -26.88 -24.41 -11.08
C ASP A 186 -25.90 -24.44 -9.91
N ASP A 187 -25.64 -23.30 -9.25
CA ASP A 187 -24.79 -23.26 -8.05
C ASP A 187 -25.56 -23.70 -6.79
N LEU A 188 -26.88 -23.79 -6.86
CA LEU A 188 -27.71 -24.20 -5.73
C LEU A 188 -27.67 -25.72 -5.53
N PRO A 189 -27.93 -26.24 -4.33
CA PRO A 189 -28.19 -27.66 -4.11
C PRO A 189 -29.35 -28.20 -4.98
N GLU A 190 -29.27 -29.46 -5.41
CA GLU A 190 -30.26 -30.09 -6.31
C GLU A 190 -31.70 -29.97 -5.80
N HIS A 191 -31.93 -30.08 -4.49
CA HIS A 191 -33.26 -29.96 -3.87
C HIS A 191 -33.85 -28.55 -3.97
N LEU A 192 -33.03 -27.53 -4.25
CA LEU A 192 -33.45 -26.14 -4.43
C LEU A 192 -33.54 -25.72 -5.91
N ARG A 193 -32.93 -26.48 -6.82
CA ARG A 193 -33.01 -26.22 -8.28
C ARG A 193 -34.40 -26.49 -8.86
N GLY A 194 -35.23 -27.25 -8.15
CA GLY A 194 -36.48 -27.81 -8.65
C GLY A 194 -37.78 -27.16 -8.17
N ASN A 195 -37.77 -26.05 -7.42
CA ASN A 195 -38.99 -25.51 -6.84
C ASN A 195 -39.17 -23.99 -7.09
N PRO A 196 -39.97 -23.60 -8.10
CA PRO A 196 -40.30 -22.18 -8.34
C PRO A 196 -41.35 -21.62 -7.38
N ASP A 197 -42.06 -22.44 -6.58
CA ASP A 197 -43.19 -21.99 -5.75
C ASP A 197 -43.20 -22.66 -4.36
N GLY A 198 -43.05 -21.84 -3.32
CA GLY A 198 -43.13 -22.21 -1.89
C GLY A 198 -42.78 -21.07 -0.94
#